data_AF-A0AAF0U4L9-F1
#
_entry.id   AF-A0AAF0U4L9-F1
#
_cell.length_a   1.000
_cell.length_b   1.000
_cell.length_c   1.000
_cell.angle_alpha   90.00
_cell.angle_beta   90.00
_cell.angle_gamma   90.00
#
_symmetry.space_group_name_H-M   'P 1'
#
loop_
_entity.id
_entity.type
_entity.pdbx_description
1 polymer ?
#
loop_
_entity_poly.entity_id
_entity_poly.type
_entity_poly.pdbx_seq_one_letter_code
_entity_poly.pdbx_strand_id
1 'polypeptide(L)'
;MANTLQLNHCNQGILMSMYNATLMPIATWSKTHRKIASISSNSPVMALNNSSYNKSIDYKKGVKYLVDNSKNMKLLPSQFVLPIPEGERPSLAIDGSIPVIDLSGLNGPVEQRLSTIHAISSACALWGFFRISGQDSRSDPKSNVGVGSLVKCQGGVLSWVLELESSFRLRVEVESDSEVGFLVESRDRISIRKSDLGSRVWSDHKVTNHGIKVSLMDGMLKVIEDFFNLPLEEKMRYGSDDVMDPVRYGTSLTTTRKHALHWRDFLRHYGGLIPHTYHLWPDNPPIYRDVAKEYLKEVWQLAVIIFGAISEGLGLDPDYIESSLGNEGTQLIISNYYPACPEPDKTLGLAPHSDHGGLTIVMDNGIPGLQIKRNQTWYSVPSIPGTFVVNLGDFLEVSVLSNGKYKSVEHRAIVSAEAVRISIAVGHGPEMDAIVQPASPLIKEKSESNYRPIVYKDYIRAQQSTIKRGKSALDEIMNN
;
A
#
# COMPACT_ATOMS: atom_id res chain seq x y z
N MET A 1 49.79 -25.75 28.40
CA MET A 1 49.33 -27.14 28.23
C MET A 1 48.20 -27.10 27.24
N ALA A 2 48.48 -27.58 26.03
CA ALA A 2 47.51 -27.74 24.96
C ALA A 2 46.51 -28.84 25.32
N ASN A 3 45.27 -28.70 24.86
CA ASN A 3 44.46 -29.85 24.48
C ASN A 3 43.63 -29.47 23.25
N THR A 4 43.65 -30.40 22.31
CA THR A 4 43.33 -30.30 20.90
C THR A 4 42.23 -31.33 20.60
N LEU A 5 41.41 -31.05 19.56
CA LEU A 5 40.58 -32.01 18.79
C LEU A 5 39.33 -32.56 19.52
N GLN A 6 38.18 -32.86 18.88
CA GLN A 6 37.95 -33.38 17.52
C GLN A 6 36.63 -32.87 16.90
N LEU A 7 36.69 -32.59 15.60
CA LEU A 7 35.58 -32.64 14.65
C LEU A 7 35.23 -34.10 14.33
N ASN A 8 33.94 -34.45 14.35
CA ASN A 8 33.46 -35.75 13.87
C ASN A 8 32.95 -35.64 12.42
N HIS A 9 33.66 -36.31 11.52
CA HIS A 9 33.17 -36.81 10.24
C HIS A 9 32.98 -38.34 10.34
N CYS A 10 31.92 -38.87 9.74
CA CYS A 10 31.77 -40.26 9.31
C CYS A 10 31.02 -40.22 7.97
N ASN A 11 31.68 -40.31 6.80
CA ASN A 11 32.06 -41.48 5.97
C ASN A 11 30.89 -42.40 5.56
N GLN A 12 30.53 -42.40 4.26
CA GLN A 12 30.82 -43.38 3.19
C GLN A 12 29.75 -44.49 3.09
N GLY A 13 29.30 -45.02 1.94
CA GLY A 13 29.65 -44.94 0.51
C GLY A 13 28.55 -45.63 -0.35
N ILE A 14 28.34 -45.24 -1.61
CA ILE A 14 28.78 -45.89 -2.88
C ILE A 14 27.83 -47.01 -3.43
N LEU A 15 27.23 -46.77 -4.61
CA LEU A 15 27.29 -47.52 -5.91
C LEU A 15 26.07 -47.14 -6.80
N MET A 16 26.19 -46.49 -7.98
CA MET A 16 26.63 -46.92 -9.34
C MET A 16 25.61 -47.75 -10.16
N SER A 17 25.13 -47.16 -11.27
CA SER A 17 24.70 -47.76 -12.57
C SER A 17 23.92 -46.69 -13.36
N MET A 18 24.50 -45.93 -14.30
CA MET A 18 24.76 -46.22 -15.72
C MET A 18 23.54 -46.66 -16.54
N TYR A 19 23.08 -45.83 -17.50
CA TYR A 19 23.07 -46.15 -18.93
C TYR A 19 23.00 -44.90 -19.83
N ASN A 20 23.91 -44.87 -20.80
CA ASN A 20 24.09 -43.93 -21.92
C ASN A 20 23.13 -44.20 -23.08
N ALA A 21 22.84 -43.19 -23.92
CA ALA A 21 23.15 -43.21 -25.36
C ALA A 21 22.72 -41.87 -26.04
N THR A 22 23.64 -40.93 -26.30
CA THR A 22 24.38 -40.62 -27.55
C THR A 22 23.60 -39.98 -28.71
N LEU A 23 24.05 -38.77 -29.05
CA LEU A 23 23.86 -37.97 -30.25
C LEU A 23 24.55 -38.57 -31.48
N MET A 24 24.03 -38.35 -32.70
CA MET A 24 24.64 -37.54 -33.79
C MET A 24 24.02 -37.76 -35.20
N PRO A 25 24.27 -36.85 -36.18
CA PRO A 25 23.42 -36.56 -37.36
C PRO A 25 24.05 -36.95 -38.72
N ILE A 26 23.36 -36.66 -39.86
CA ILE A 26 23.85 -36.02 -41.12
C ILE A 26 22.99 -36.37 -42.38
N ALA A 27 22.86 -35.35 -43.26
CA ALA A 27 22.69 -35.35 -44.73
C ALA A 27 21.31 -35.49 -45.42
N THR A 28 20.87 -34.34 -45.97
CA THR A 28 20.50 -34.01 -47.37
C THR A 28 19.79 -35.05 -48.26
N TRP A 29 18.76 -34.62 -49.02
CA TRP A 29 18.64 -34.85 -50.48
C TRP A 29 17.55 -33.98 -51.16
N SER A 30 17.99 -33.23 -52.19
CA SER A 30 17.40 -32.77 -53.47
C SER A 30 15.94 -32.28 -53.70
N LYS A 31 15.89 -31.30 -54.61
CA LYS A 31 14.78 -30.59 -55.25
C LYS A 31 13.81 -31.50 -56.04
N THR A 32 12.53 -31.11 -56.10
CA THR A 32 11.75 -31.18 -57.35
C THR A 32 10.59 -30.17 -57.36
N HIS A 33 10.43 -29.46 -58.48
CA HIS A 33 9.34 -28.53 -58.76
C HIS A 33 8.01 -29.24 -59.06
N ARG A 34 6.88 -28.67 -58.59
CA ARG A 34 5.64 -28.61 -59.40
C ARG A 34 4.70 -27.49 -58.95
N LYS A 35 4.14 -26.81 -59.95
CA LYS A 35 3.27 -25.63 -59.93
C LYS A 35 1.84 -25.91 -59.43
N ILE A 36 1.28 -24.89 -58.77
CA ILE A 36 -0.11 -24.37 -58.83
C ILE A 36 -1.26 -25.33 -58.46
N ALA A 37 -1.97 -25.00 -57.37
CA ALA A 37 -3.44 -24.86 -57.36
C ALA A 37 -3.89 -24.17 -56.07
N SER A 38 -4.56 -23.02 -56.22
CA SER A 38 -5.38 -22.38 -55.19
C SER A 38 -6.52 -23.30 -54.78
N ILE A 39 -6.59 -23.71 -53.52
CA ILE A 39 -7.75 -24.39 -52.96
C ILE A 39 -8.14 -23.71 -51.66
N SER A 40 -9.32 -23.11 -51.70
CA SER A 40 -10.09 -22.59 -50.58
C SER A 40 -10.36 -23.70 -49.56
N SER A 41 -9.88 -23.55 -48.32
CA SER A 41 -10.28 -24.39 -47.21
C SER A 41 -11.47 -23.75 -46.48
N ASN A 42 -12.66 -24.02 -46.99
CA ASN A 42 -13.85 -24.09 -46.15
C ASN A 42 -13.71 -25.33 -45.25
N SER A 43 -13.67 -25.14 -43.94
CA SER A 43 -14.15 -26.12 -42.97
C SER A 43 -14.70 -25.39 -41.75
N PRO A 44 -15.83 -25.86 -41.19
CA PRO A 44 -16.75 -25.01 -40.45
C PRO A 44 -16.33 -24.90 -38.99
N VAL A 45 -16.04 -23.68 -38.54
CA VAL A 45 -16.09 -23.36 -37.11
C VAL A 45 -17.56 -23.47 -36.70
N MET A 46 -17.86 -24.43 -35.82
CA MET A 46 -19.15 -24.56 -35.16
C MET A 46 -19.48 -23.25 -34.44
N ALA A 47 -20.25 -22.41 -35.12
CA ALA A 47 -20.94 -21.29 -34.51
C ALA A 47 -21.95 -21.87 -33.52
N LEU A 48 -21.62 -21.77 -32.23
CA LEU A 48 -22.62 -21.87 -31.18
C LEU A 48 -23.58 -20.68 -31.34
N ASN A 49 -24.68 -20.94 -32.05
CA ASN A 49 -25.86 -20.09 -32.08
C ASN A 49 -26.45 -20.02 -30.66
N ASN A 50 -26.04 -19.02 -29.89
CA ASN A 50 -26.84 -18.50 -28.77
C ASN A 50 -27.62 -17.28 -29.27
N SER A 51 -28.68 -17.54 -30.03
CA SER A 51 -29.70 -16.55 -30.38
C SER A 51 -30.67 -16.37 -29.21
N SER A 52 -30.21 -15.77 -28.12
CA SER A 52 -30.99 -14.92 -27.20
C SER A 52 -29.99 -14.33 -26.19
N TYR A 53 -30.08 -13.03 -25.92
CA TYR A 53 -29.12 -12.21 -25.16
C TYR A 53 -27.89 -11.70 -25.92
N ASN A 54 -28.12 -10.77 -26.86
CA ASN A 54 -27.09 -9.80 -27.24
C ASN A 54 -27.51 -8.39 -26.76
N LYS A 55 -27.73 -8.24 -25.44
CA LYS A 55 -27.60 -6.92 -24.81
C LYS A 55 -26.10 -6.67 -24.70
N SER A 56 -25.59 -5.59 -25.29
CA SER A 56 -24.20 -5.20 -25.07
C SER A 56 -23.98 -5.12 -23.56
N ILE A 57 -23.02 -5.87 -23.03
CA ILE A 57 -22.69 -5.84 -21.60
C ILE A 57 -22.24 -4.41 -21.28
N ASP A 58 -23.01 -3.74 -20.42
CA ASP A 58 -22.70 -2.39 -19.98
C ASP A 58 -21.73 -2.45 -18.80
N TYR A 59 -20.44 -2.39 -19.11
CA TYR A 59 -19.38 -2.43 -18.12
C TYR A 59 -19.37 -1.21 -17.18
N LYS A 60 -20.12 -0.14 -17.48
CA LYS A 60 -20.26 1.00 -16.57
C LYS A 60 -21.08 0.66 -15.32
N LYS A 61 -21.83 -0.44 -15.34
CA LYS A 61 -22.66 -0.90 -14.21
C LYS A 61 -21.86 -1.56 -13.08
N GLY A 62 -20.56 -1.79 -13.28
CA GLY A 62 -19.66 -2.36 -12.29
C GLY A 62 -19.44 -3.86 -12.43
N VAL A 63 -18.32 -4.30 -11.89
CA VAL A 63 -17.87 -5.70 -11.91
C VAL A 63 -18.76 -6.57 -11.05
N LYS A 64 -19.27 -6.07 -9.93
CA LYS A 64 -20.22 -6.83 -9.10
C LYS A 64 -21.50 -7.11 -9.88
N TYR A 65 -22.06 -6.11 -10.57
CA TYR A 65 -23.23 -6.31 -11.43
C TYR A 65 -22.95 -7.35 -12.53
N LEU A 66 -21.77 -7.27 -13.15
CA LEU A 66 -21.34 -8.24 -14.15
C LEU A 66 -21.31 -9.67 -13.59
N VAL A 67 -20.72 -9.87 -12.41
CA VAL A 67 -20.63 -11.18 -11.74
C VAL A 67 -22.02 -11.69 -11.34
N ASP A 68 -22.83 -10.85 -10.70
CA ASP A 68 -24.18 -11.22 -10.22
C ASP A 68 -25.11 -11.62 -11.40
N ASN A 69 -24.91 -11.06 -12.59
CA ASN A 69 -25.73 -11.32 -13.78
C ASN A 69 -25.12 -12.34 -14.76
N SER A 70 -23.90 -12.82 -14.49
CA SER A 70 -23.25 -13.83 -15.33
C SER A 70 -23.44 -15.19 -14.71
N LYS A 71 -24.23 -16.07 -15.36
CA LYS A 71 -24.40 -17.45 -14.92
C LYS A 71 -23.04 -18.17 -14.99
N ASN A 72 -22.37 -18.35 -13.85
CA ASN A 72 -21.09 -19.05 -13.70
C ASN A 72 -20.01 -18.52 -14.66
N MET A 73 -19.56 -17.27 -14.46
CA MET A 73 -18.46 -16.70 -15.23
C MET A 73 -17.18 -17.53 -15.06
N LYS A 74 -16.74 -18.21 -16.12
CA LYS A 74 -15.52 -19.04 -16.13
C LYS A 74 -14.32 -18.35 -16.75
N LEU A 75 -14.55 -17.33 -17.57
CA LEU A 75 -13.53 -16.61 -18.31
C LEU A 75 -13.71 -15.12 -18.10
N LEU A 76 -12.59 -14.43 -18.02
CA LEU A 76 -12.57 -12.99 -17.89
C LEU A 76 -12.94 -12.33 -19.23
N PRO A 77 -13.84 -11.33 -19.26
CA PRO A 77 -14.09 -10.56 -20.48
C PRO A 77 -12.82 -9.84 -20.94
N SER A 78 -12.62 -9.74 -22.25
CA SER A 78 -11.39 -9.20 -22.84
C SER A 78 -11.07 -7.76 -22.41
N GLN A 79 -12.08 -6.99 -21.99
CA GLN A 79 -11.94 -5.63 -21.47
C GLN A 79 -11.18 -5.57 -20.14
N PHE A 80 -11.19 -6.65 -19.35
CA PHE A 80 -10.49 -6.72 -18.05
C PHE A 80 -9.16 -7.47 -18.15
N VAL A 81 -8.88 -8.12 -19.29
CA VAL A 81 -7.60 -8.80 -19.52
C VAL A 81 -6.51 -7.73 -19.71
N LEU A 82 -5.58 -7.68 -18.77
CA LEU A 82 -4.43 -6.78 -18.80
C LEU A 82 -3.26 -7.47 -19.51
N PRO A 83 -2.47 -6.75 -20.33
CA PRO A 83 -1.23 -7.27 -20.91
C PRO A 83 -0.11 -7.28 -19.86
N ILE A 84 -0.29 -8.07 -18.79
CA ILE A 84 0.68 -8.20 -17.70
C ILE A 84 1.85 -9.07 -18.20
N PRO A 85 3.10 -8.56 -18.19
CA PRO A 85 4.27 -9.37 -18.51
C PRO A 85 4.32 -10.63 -17.65
N GLU A 86 4.82 -11.73 -18.20
CA GLU A 86 4.83 -13.01 -17.49
C GLU A 86 5.56 -12.92 -16.13
N GLY A 87 6.70 -12.23 -16.09
CA GLY A 87 7.46 -11.97 -14.86
C GLY A 87 6.83 -10.97 -13.88
N GLU A 88 5.71 -10.34 -14.22
CA GLU A 88 5.00 -9.38 -13.37
C GLU A 88 3.63 -9.88 -12.91
N ARG A 89 3.27 -11.14 -13.21
CA ARG A 89 1.99 -11.72 -12.83
C ARG A 89 1.74 -11.66 -11.31
N PRO A 90 0.48 -11.43 -10.88
CA PRO A 90 0.10 -11.42 -9.46
C PRO A 90 0.63 -12.60 -8.65
N SER A 91 0.52 -13.81 -9.18
CA SER A 91 0.95 -15.05 -8.54
C SER A 91 2.46 -15.19 -8.32
N LEU A 92 3.30 -14.37 -8.95
CA LEU A 92 4.77 -14.43 -8.79
C LEU A 92 5.30 -13.54 -7.66
N ALA A 93 4.44 -12.79 -6.98
CA ALA A 93 4.88 -11.96 -5.86
C ALA A 93 5.38 -12.83 -4.71
N ILE A 94 6.45 -12.36 -4.06
CA ILE A 94 7.05 -13.05 -2.91
C ILE A 94 6.24 -12.69 -1.66
N ASP A 95 6.10 -13.62 -0.73
CA ASP A 95 5.54 -13.31 0.59
C ASP A 95 6.39 -12.24 1.27
N GLY A 96 5.77 -11.11 1.57
CA GLY A 96 6.41 -9.98 2.22
C GLY A 96 5.95 -9.83 3.66
N SER A 97 6.80 -9.22 4.47
CA SER A 97 6.42 -8.59 5.72
C SER A 97 6.69 -7.09 5.61
N ILE A 98 5.83 -6.28 6.22
CA ILE A 98 6.10 -4.86 6.43
C ILE A 98 6.36 -4.64 7.92
N PRO A 99 7.11 -3.59 8.30
CA PRO A 99 7.32 -3.26 9.72
C PRO A 99 5.99 -3.17 10.47
N VAL A 100 5.93 -3.76 11.67
CA VAL A 100 4.76 -3.67 12.57
C VAL A 100 5.12 -2.76 13.73
N ILE A 101 4.27 -1.78 14.01
CA ILE A 101 4.52 -0.72 14.99
C ILE A 101 3.37 -0.67 15.98
N ASP A 102 3.68 -0.71 17.28
CA ASP A 102 2.74 -0.43 18.35
C ASP A 102 2.85 1.05 18.76
N LEU A 103 1.79 1.83 18.48
CA LEU A 103 1.76 3.24 18.83
C LEU A 103 1.58 3.48 20.33
N SER A 104 1.26 2.45 21.12
CA SER A 104 1.18 2.60 22.59
C SER A 104 2.51 3.08 23.18
N GLY A 105 3.62 2.76 22.53
CA GLY A 105 4.95 3.24 22.91
C GLY A 105 5.11 4.76 22.84
N LEU A 106 4.29 5.48 22.05
CA LEU A 106 4.29 6.95 22.03
C LEU A 106 3.87 7.57 23.37
N ASN A 107 3.10 6.84 24.18
CA ASN A 107 2.66 7.25 25.53
C ASN A 107 3.56 6.70 26.65
N GLY A 108 4.58 5.92 26.28
CA GLY A 108 5.52 5.34 27.22
C GLY A 108 6.53 6.35 27.76
N PRO A 109 7.47 5.90 28.61
CA PRO A 109 8.62 6.70 29.02
C PRO A 109 9.41 7.22 27.80
N VAL A 110 10.20 8.28 28.00
CA VAL A 110 10.95 8.96 26.93
C VAL A 110 11.68 7.98 26.00
N GLU A 111 12.37 6.98 26.55
CA GLU A 111 13.10 5.98 25.76
C GLU A 111 12.18 5.15 24.86
N GLN A 112 11.03 4.71 25.37
CA GLN A 112 10.07 3.92 24.60
C GLN A 112 9.44 4.78 23.49
N ARG A 113 9.08 6.02 23.80
CA ARG A 113 8.54 6.96 22.82
C ARG A 113 9.53 7.24 21.68
N LEU A 114 10.79 7.48 22.02
CA LEU A 114 11.85 7.70 21.04
C LEU A 114 12.08 6.45 20.18
N SER A 115 12.04 5.26 20.76
CA SER A 115 12.12 4.00 20.03
C SER A 115 10.95 3.85 19.04
N THR A 116 9.72 4.17 19.44
CA THR A 116 8.55 4.14 18.55
C THR A 116 8.65 5.16 17.43
N ILE A 117 9.07 6.40 17.71
CA ILE A 117 9.30 7.42 16.67
C ILE A 117 10.38 6.98 15.68
N HIS A 118 11.46 6.40 16.18
CA HIS A 118 12.53 5.87 15.32
C HIS A 118 12.04 4.72 14.43
N ALA A 119 11.20 3.82 14.96
CA ALA A 119 10.60 2.75 14.19
C ALA A 119 9.69 3.28 13.07
N ILE A 120 8.87 4.30 13.36
CA ILE A 120 8.02 4.98 12.36
C ILE A 120 8.91 5.63 11.30
N SER A 121 9.89 6.44 11.72
CA SER A 121 10.82 7.13 10.81
C SER A 121 11.57 6.15 9.89
N SER A 122 12.04 5.03 10.44
CA SER A 122 12.73 3.99 9.68
C SER A 122 11.81 3.27 8.69
N ALA A 123 10.57 2.97 9.09
CA ALA A 123 9.59 2.37 8.19
C ALA A 123 9.23 3.32 7.04
N CYS A 124 9.02 4.61 7.34
CA CYS A 124 8.81 5.66 6.36
C CYS A 124 9.96 5.79 5.35
N ALA A 125 11.21 5.74 5.81
CA ALA A 125 12.39 5.86 4.96
C ALA A 125 12.69 4.61 4.10
N LEU A 126 12.59 3.43 4.71
CA LEU A 126 13.04 2.18 4.09
C LEU A 126 11.95 1.45 3.32
N TRP A 127 10.70 1.56 3.79
CA TRP A 127 9.57 0.79 3.28
C TRP A 127 8.48 1.67 2.66
N GLY A 128 8.27 2.89 3.17
CA GLY A 128 7.11 3.70 2.80
C GLY A 128 5.77 3.15 3.31
N PHE A 129 5.83 2.03 4.03
CA PHE A 129 4.71 1.23 4.50
C PHE A 129 5.03 0.69 5.90
N PHE A 130 4.03 0.64 6.76
CA PHE A 130 4.06 -0.10 8.01
C PHE A 130 2.65 -0.53 8.42
N ARG A 131 2.57 -1.52 9.31
CA ARG A 131 1.34 -1.94 9.96
C ARG A 131 1.30 -1.39 11.36
N ILE A 132 0.12 -0.95 11.81
CA ILE A 132 -0.12 -0.64 13.21
C ILE A 132 -0.77 -1.84 13.88
N SER A 133 -0.25 -2.25 15.04
CA SER A 133 -0.81 -3.37 15.83
C SER A 133 -2.27 -3.09 16.24
N GLY A 134 -3.06 -4.16 16.32
CA GLY A 134 -4.46 -4.13 16.76
C GLY A 134 -4.64 -4.44 18.24
N GLN A 135 -5.82 -4.17 18.81
CA GLN A 135 -6.11 -4.45 20.22
C GLN A 135 -5.97 -5.94 20.61
N ASP A 136 -6.13 -6.87 19.66
CA ASP A 136 -6.10 -8.32 19.89
C ASP A 136 -4.81 -9.02 19.41
N SER A 137 -3.76 -8.28 19.02
CA SER A 137 -2.53 -8.91 18.50
C SER A 137 -1.72 -9.70 19.55
N ARG A 138 -2.21 -9.85 20.78
CA ARG A 138 -1.59 -10.69 21.83
C ARG A 138 -1.84 -12.20 21.64
N SER A 139 -2.64 -12.64 20.66
CA SER A 139 -2.94 -14.07 20.45
C SER A 139 -2.14 -14.75 19.34
N ASP A 140 -1.17 -14.10 18.68
CA ASP A 140 -0.28 -14.78 17.72
C ASP A 140 1.09 -15.08 18.37
N PRO A 141 1.38 -16.35 18.73
CA PRO A 141 2.64 -16.73 19.36
C PRO A 141 3.86 -16.52 18.45
N LYS A 142 3.68 -16.23 17.17
CA LYS A 142 4.78 -16.01 16.21
C LYS A 142 5.16 -14.53 16.01
N SER A 143 4.47 -13.58 16.66
CA SER A 143 4.75 -12.14 16.50
C SER A 143 5.68 -11.54 17.56
N ASN A 144 6.16 -12.33 18.54
CA ASN A 144 7.18 -11.89 19.50
C ASN A 144 8.57 -11.85 18.86
N VAL A 145 8.82 -10.85 18.03
CA VAL A 145 10.18 -10.49 17.62
C VAL A 145 10.75 -9.52 18.67
N GLY A 146 11.62 -10.07 19.53
CA GLY A 146 12.71 -9.35 20.19
C GLY A 146 12.37 -8.46 21.39
N VAL A 147 12.13 -9.05 22.56
CA VAL A 147 12.36 -8.34 23.84
C VAL A 147 13.83 -8.48 24.21
N GLY A 148 14.61 -7.42 24.00
CA GLY A 148 16.03 -7.38 24.34
C GLY A 148 16.27 -7.59 25.83
N SER A 149 17.21 -8.46 26.18
CA SER A 149 17.61 -8.73 27.57
C SER A 149 18.79 -7.83 27.97
N LEU A 150 18.73 -7.29 29.19
CA LEU A 150 19.75 -6.42 29.78
C LEU A 150 21.05 -7.22 30.06
N VAL A 151 22.17 -6.85 29.45
CA VAL A 151 23.49 -7.40 29.81
C VAL A 151 24.37 -6.27 30.32
N LYS A 152 24.77 -6.33 31.59
CA LYS A 152 25.72 -5.40 32.20
C LYS A 152 27.15 -5.82 31.81
N CYS A 153 27.88 -4.96 31.11
CA CYS A 153 29.34 -5.08 30.96
C CYS A 153 30.07 -4.13 31.89
N GLN A 154 31.18 -4.61 32.47
CA GLN A 154 32.08 -3.82 33.32
C GLN A 154 32.82 -2.77 32.47
N GLY A 155 32.82 -1.51 32.94
CA GLY A 155 33.59 -0.42 32.30
C GLY A 155 32.86 0.91 32.11
N GLY A 156 31.60 1.06 32.53
CA GLY A 156 30.88 2.34 32.48
C GLY A 156 30.26 2.70 31.11
N VAL A 157 30.37 1.82 30.12
CA VAL A 157 29.68 1.94 28.81
C VAL A 157 28.49 0.98 28.80
N LEU A 158 27.28 1.52 28.66
CA LEU A 158 26.07 0.73 28.40
C LEU A 158 26.00 0.43 26.91
N SER A 159 26.17 -0.84 26.54
CA SER A 159 26.01 -1.31 25.16
C SER A 159 24.78 -2.21 25.06
N TRP A 160 23.94 -1.95 24.07
CA TRP A 160 22.76 -2.75 23.74
C TRP A 160 23.01 -3.48 22.42
N VAL A 161 22.70 -4.77 22.38
CA VAL A 161 22.73 -5.58 21.16
C VAL A 161 21.30 -6.04 20.89
N LEU A 162 20.74 -5.58 19.78
CA LEU A 162 19.49 -6.09 19.21
C LEU A 162 19.86 -7.05 18.07
N GLU A 163 19.54 -8.33 18.22
CA GLU A 163 19.61 -9.30 17.13
C GLU A 163 18.29 -9.28 16.35
N LEU A 164 18.35 -8.82 15.09
CA LEU A 164 17.24 -8.84 14.14
C LEU A 164 17.61 -9.80 13.01
N GLU A 165 17.27 -11.09 13.19
CA GLU A 165 17.52 -12.20 12.27
C GLU A 165 18.99 -12.35 11.80
N SER A 166 19.30 -13.49 11.17
CA SER A 166 20.63 -14.08 11.02
C SER A 166 21.67 -13.33 10.16
N SER A 167 21.48 -12.03 9.90
CA SER A 167 22.33 -11.25 8.99
C SER A 167 22.69 -9.84 9.48
N PHE A 168 22.10 -9.34 10.58
CA PHE A 168 22.33 -7.97 11.04
C PHE A 168 22.63 -7.91 12.55
N ARG A 169 23.75 -7.29 12.91
CA ARG A 169 24.11 -6.95 14.29
C ARG A 169 24.13 -5.44 14.43
N LEU A 170 23.25 -4.89 15.26
CA LEU A 170 23.28 -3.48 15.67
C LEU A 170 24.10 -3.36 16.95
N ARG A 171 25.11 -2.49 16.93
CA ARG A 171 25.89 -2.12 18.11
C ARG A 171 25.56 -0.67 18.46
N VAL A 172 24.89 -0.48 19.59
CA VAL A 172 24.63 0.85 20.15
C VAL A 172 25.77 1.17 21.11
N GLU A 173 26.53 2.22 20.80
CA GLU A 173 27.55 2.78 21.68
C GLU A 173 27.06 4.17 22.13
N VAL A 174 26.93 4.36 23.44
CA VAL A 174 26.56 5.65 24.04
C VAL A 174 27.86 6.34 24.46
N GLU A 175 28.31 7.31 23.66
CA GLU A 175 29.45 8.16 24.00
C GLU A 175 28.96 9.45 24.66
N SER A 176 28.80 9.40 25.98
CA SER A 176 28.55 10.54 26.89
C SER A 176 27.18 11.25 26.77
N ASP A 177 26.86 12.05 27.80
CA ASP A 177 25.54 12.69 28.06
C ASP A 177 25.04 13.68 26.99
N SER A 178 25.80 13.90 25.91
CA SER A 178 25.51 14.94 24.91
C SER A 178 25.19 14.45 23.49
N GLU A 179 25.52 13.22 23.10
CA GLU A 179 25.23 12.71 21.76
C GLU A 179 24.89 11.20 21.75
N VAL A 180 23.73 10.85 21.22
CA VAL A 180 23.39 9.46 20.88
C VAL A 180 23.60 9.29 19.38
N GLY A 181 24.74 8.72 19.00
CA GLY A 181 25.05 8.36 17.62
C GLY A 181 24.54 6.96 17.29
N PHE A 182 23.60 6.84 16.36
CA PHE A 182 23.24 5.53 15.79
C PHE A 182 24.18 5.23 14.62
N LEU A 183 25.01 4.19 14.76
CA LEU A 183 25.78 3.63 13.65
C LEU A 183 24.96 2.52 12.99
N VAL A 184 24.41 2.84 11.82
CA VAL A 184 23.95 1.84 10.85
C VAL A 184 24.95 1.86 9.70
N GLU A 185 25.37 0.70 9.20
CA GLU A 185 26.13 0.57 7.94
C GLU A 185 25.23 0.88 6.71
N SER A 186 24.60 2.04 6.71
CA SER A 186 24.01 2.69 5.55
C SER A 186 24.25 4.19 5.70
N ARG A 187 24.74 4.84 4.64
CA ARG A 187 25.39 6.17 4.67
C ARG A 187 24.51 7.36 5.14
N ASP A 188 23.26 7.15 5.55
CA ASP A 188 22.36 8.21 6.00
C ASP A 188 22.06 8.07 7.50
N ARG A 189 22.70 8.89 8.35
CA ARG A 189 22.39 8.98 9.79
C ARG A 189 21.18 9.91 10.00
N ILE A 190 20.09 9.39 10.55
CA ILE A 190 19.02 10.21 11.15
C ILE A 190 19.36 10.36 12.64
N SER A 191 19.77 11.57 13.05
CA SER A 191 20.03 11.89 14.47
C SER A 191 18.89 12.74 15.04
N ILE A 192 18.35 12.33 16.18
CA ILE A 192 17.32 13.07 16.94
C ILE A 192 18.02 13.69 18.15
N ARG A 193 17.95 15.02 18.34
CA ARG A 193 18.58 15.69 19.50
C ARG A 193 17.62 15.74 20.68
N LYS A 194 18.17 15.51 21.88
CA LYS A 194 17.43 15.54 23.15
C LYS A 194 16.89 16.94 23.51
N SER A 195 17.51 18.01 22.98
CA SER A 195 17.13 19.41 23.19
C SER A 195 15.83 19.82 22.49
N ASP A 196 15.40 19.07 21.48
CA ASP A 196 14.25 19.44 20.66
C ASP A 196 12.93 19.03 21.33
N LEU A 197 13.01 18.38 22.50
CA LEU A 197 11.90 17.83 23.28
C LEU A 197 11.30 18.87 24.26
N GLY A 198 10.63 19.90 23.75
CA GLY A 198 9.69 20.72 24.52
C GLY A 198 8.27 20.16 24.44
N SER A 199 7.47 20.18 25.53
CA SER A 199 6.12 19.59 25.67
C SER A 199 5.17 19.86 24.49
N ARG A 200 4.50 18.82 23.97
CA ARG A 200 3.89 18.80 22.61
C ARG A 200 2.39 18.53 22.65
N VAL A 201 1.62 19.25 21.82
CA VAL A 201 0.15 19.46 21.83
C VAL A 201 -0.71 18.18 21.67
N TRP A 202 -0.15 17.06 21.22
CA TRP A 202 -0.83 15.77 21.08
C TRP A 202 -0.64 14.81 22.26
N SER A 203 0.20 15.16 23.22
CA SER A 203 0.48 14.32 24.39
C SER A 203 -0.76 14.04 25.26
N ASP A 204 -1.86 14.75 25.03
CA ASP A 204 -3.15 14.50 25.68
C ASP A 204 -3.92 13.31 25.08
N HIS A 205 -3.55 12.83 23.88
CA HIS A 205 -4.22 11.70 23.21
C HIS A 205 -3.50 10.38 23.49
N LYS A 206 -3.86 9.74 24.62
CA LYS A 206 -3.37 8.39 24.93
C LYS A 206 -3.91 7.35 23.94
N VAL A 207 -3.09 6.98 22.97
CA VAL A 207 -3.33 5.83 22.08
C VAL A 207 -2.83 4.49 22.68
N THR A 208 -3.68 3.47 22.65
CA THR A 208 -3.27 2.07 22.86
C THR A 208 -3.43 1.34 21.54
N ASN A 209 -2.37 0.69 21.03
CA ASN A 209 -2.37 0.12 19.67
C ASN A 209 -2.68 1.21 18.62
N HIS A 210 -3.83 1.15 17.93
CA HIS A 210 -4.31 2.24 17.07
C HIS A 210 -5.46 3.08 17.68
N GLY A 211 -5.97 2.74 18.87
CA GLY A 211 -7.02 3.50 19.57
C GLY A 211 -8.47 3.31 19.05
N ILE A 212 -8.65 2.98 17.77
CA ILE A 212 -9.97 2.76 17.16
C ILE A 212 -10.62 1.44 17.66
N LYS A 213 -11.90 1.47 18.02
CA LYS A 213 -12.65 0.27 18.46
C LYS A 213 -12.85 -0.72 17.31
N VAL A 214 -12.59 -2.00 17.54
CA VAL A 214 -12.81 -3.08 16.55
C VAL A 214 -14.28 -3.12 16.09
N SER A 215 -15.24 -2.91 17.00
CA SER A 215 -16.66 -2.85 16.64
C SER A 215 -17.02 -1.75 15.64
N LEU A 216 -16.27 -0.63 15.65
CA LEU A 216 -16.46 0.46 14.69
C LEU A 216 -15.85 0.10 13.33
N MET A 217 -14.69 -0.57 13.33
CA MET A 217 -14.08 -1.09 12.10
C MET A 217 -14.98 -2.12 11.42
N ASP A 218 -15.49 -3.09 12.19
CA ASP A 218 -16.42 -4.11 11.71
C ASP A 218 -17.73 -3.48 11.22
N GLY A 219 -18.27 -2.52 11.98
CA GLY A 219 -19.43 -1.74 11.57
C GLY A 219 -19.23 -1.04 10.23
N MET A 220 -18.07 -0.39 10.05
CA MET A 220 -17.72 0.30 8.80
C MET A 220 -17.57 -0.68 7.62
N LEU A 221 -16.91 -1.82 7.82
CA LEU A 221 -16.83 -2.88 6.80
C LEU A 221 -18.23 -3.39 6.44
N LYS A 222 -19.10 -3.57 7.44
CA LYS A 222 -20.44 -4.09 7.24
C LYS A 222 -21.33 -3.14 6.44
N VAL A 223 -21.37 -1.85 6.79
CA VAL A 223 -22.18 -0.88 6.03
C VAL A 223 -21.69 -0.69 4.59
N ILE A 224 -20.39 -0.89 4.33
CA ILE A 224 -19.83 -0.89 2.99
C ILE A 224 -20.23 -2.13 2.21
N GLU A 225 -20.11 -3.31 2.82
CA GLU A 225 -20.59 -4.56 2.22
C GLU A 225 -22.08 -4.45 1.87
N ASP A 226 -22.90 -3.96 2.80
CA ASP A 226 -24.33 -3.75 2.60
C ASP A 226 -24.61 -2.77 1.46
N PHE A 227 -23.88 -1.65 1.39
CA PHE A 227 -23.96 -0.70 0.28
C PHE A 227 -23.67 -1.38 -1.06
N PHE A 228 -22.60 -2.18 -1.17
CA PHE A 228 -22.27 -2.86 -2.43
C PHE A 228 -23.30 -3.94 -2.81
N ASN A 229 -24.01 -4.50 -1.83
CA ASN A 229 -25.09 -5.46 -2.02
C ASN A 229 -26.46 -4.83 -2.34
N LEU A 230 -26.58 -3.50 -2.30
CA LEU A 230 -27.79 -2.81 -2.76
C LEU A 230 -28.06 -3.04 -4.26
N PRO A 231 -29.33 -2.86 -4.70
CA PRO A 231 -29.67 -2.81 -6.12
C PRO A 231 -28.77 -1.83 -6.89
N LEU A 232 -28.54 -2.12 -8.16
CA LEU A 232 -27.68 -1.28 -9.00
C LEU A 232 -28.19 0.17 -9.05
N GLU A 233 -29.50 0.35 -9.11
CA GLU A 233 -30.17 1.64 -9.20
C GLU A 233 -29.80 2.54 -8.00
N GLU A 234 -29.76 1.98 -6.79
CA GLU A 234 -29.36 2.69 -5.58
C GLU A 234 -27.88 3.11 -5.62
N LYS A 235 -26.99 2.21 -6.06
CA LYS A 235 -25.55 2.52 -6.16
C LYS A 235 -25.26 3.56 -7.24
N MET A 236 -25.97 3.47 -8.37
CA MET A 236 -25.79 4.39 -9.50
C MET A 236 -26.32 5.80 -9.24
N ARG A 237 -27.06 6.05 -8.15
CA ARG A 237 -27.37 7.41 -7.66
C ARG A 237 -26.09 8.22 -7.41
N TYR A 238 -24.99 7.54 -7.10
CA TYR A 238 -23.67 8.13 -6.88
C TYR A 238 -22.74 7.96 -8.10
N GLY A 239 -23.23 7.39 -9.21
CA GLY A 239 -22.43 7.14 -10.40
C GLY A 239 -22.01 8.44 -11.07
N SER A 240 -20.71 8.69 -11.17
CA SER A 240 -20.20 9.87 -11.88
C SER A 240 -18.89 9.59 -12.60
N ASP A 241 -18.69 10.30 -13.71
CA ASP A 241 -17.42 10.36 -14.44
C ASP A 241 -16.54 11.51 -13.92
N ASP A 242 -17.11 12.49 -13.22
CA ASP A 242 -16.36 13.61 -12.64
C ASP A 242 -15.56 13.16 -11.40
N VAL A 243 -14.25 13.34 -11.49
CA VAL A 243 -13.26 13.06 -10.45
C VAL A 243 -13.22 14.11 -9.34
N MET A 244 -13.94 15.22 -9.47
CA MET A 244 -14.10 16.22 -8.43
C MET A 244 -15.42 16.08 -7.66
N ASP A 245 -16.32 15.20 -8.11
CA ASP A 245 -17.58 14.99 -7.41
C ASP A 245 -17.36 14.54 -5.95
N PRO A 246 -18.13 15.13 -5.01
CA PRO A 246 -17.91 14.95 -3.58
C PRO A 246 -18.20 13.54 -3.10
N VAL A 247 -19.08 12.83 -3.81
CA VAL A 247 -19.42 11.42 -3.61
C VAL A 247 -19.45 10.75 -4.97
N ARG A 248 -18.80 9.60 -5.10
CA ARG A 248 -18.71 8.91 -6.38
C ARG A 248 -18.69 7.40 -6.19
N TYR A 249 -19.60 6.72 -6.87
CA TYR A 249 -19.56 5.31 -7.16
C TYR A 249 -19.02 5.09 -8.57
N GLY A 250 -18.20 4.07 -8.76
CA GLY A 250 -17.61 3.72 -10.05
C GLY A 250 -16.96 2.36 -10.04
N THR A 251 -16.34 1.99 -11.16
CA THR A 251 -15.74 0.66 -11.34
C THR A 251 -14.30 0.75 -11.81
N SER A 252 -14.13 1.27 -13.03
CA SER A 252 -12.83 1.68 -13.56
C SER A 252 -12.78 3.19 -13.69
N LEU A 253 -11.59 3.77 -13.62
CA LEU A 253 -11.40 5.19 -13.92
C LEU A 253 -11.84 5.43 -15.36
N THR A 254 -12.86 6.26 -15.56
CA THR A 254 -13.23 6.77 -16.88
C THR A 254 -12.16 7.76 -17.32
N THR A 255 -11.05 7.26 -17.87
CA THR A 255 -10.14 8.10 -18.63
C THR A 255 -10.59 8.15 -20.09
N THR A 256 -10.29 9.25 -20.76
CA THR A 256 -10.66 9.54 -22.15
C THR A 256 -10.02 8.60 -23.19
N ARG A 257 -9.19 7.62 -22.77
CA ARG A 257 -8.51 6.67 -23.66
C ARG A 257 -8.87 5.22 -23.34
N LYS A 258 -8.95 4.37 -24.37
CA LYS A 258 -9.14 2.91 -24.26
C LYS A 258 -8.00 2.30 -23.44
N HIS A 259 -8.27 1.93 -22.20
CA HIS A 259 -7.41 1.11 -21.36
C HIS A 259 -8.23 -0.07 -20.85
N ALA A 260 -7.55 -1.16 -20.49
CA ALA A 260 -8.20 -2.30 -19.85
C ALA A 260 -8.75 -1.87 -18.49
N LEU A 261 -9.95 -2.37 -18.18
CA LEU A 261 -10.70 -2.07 -16.98
C LEU A 261 -10.11 -2.83 -15.79
N HIS A 262 -10.21 -2.26 -14.59
CA HIS A 262 -9.83 -2.96 -13.37
C HIS A 262 -10.98 -3.80 -12.83
N TRP A 263 -10.68 -4.94 -12.21
CA TRP A 263 -11.66 -5.84 -11.60
C TRP A 263 -12.09 -5.35 -10.20
N ARG A 264 -12.74 -4.19 -10.15
CA ARG A 264 -13.07 -3.47 -8.92
C ARG A 264 -14.29 -2.60 -9.09
N ASP A 265 -15.11 -2.51 -8.06
CA ASP A 265 -16.06 -1.42 -7.84
C ASP A 265 -15.60 -0.56 -6.66
N PHE A 266 -15.90 0.73 -6.66
CA PHE A 266 -15.53 1.63 -5.59
C PHE A 266 -16.64 2.63 -5.25
N LEU A 267 -16.67 3.02 -3.99
CA LEU A 267 -17.41 4.17 -3.48
C LEU A 267 -16.38 5.08 -2.81
N ARG A 268 -16.35 6.35 -3.19
CA ARG A 268 -15.51 7.35 -2.54
C ARG A 268 -16.32 8.58 -2.14
N HIS A 269 -15.91 9.23 -1.06
CA HIS A 269 -16.41 10.54 -0.68
C HIS A 269 -15.44 11.28 0.25
N TYR A 270 -15.60 12.59 0.33
CA TYR A 270 -14.80 13.42 1.24
C TYR A 270 -15.35 13.35 2.67
N GLY A 271 -14.43 13.08 3.60
CA GLY A 271 -14.61 13.12 5.05
C GLY A 271 -14.19 14.46 5.65
N GLY A 272 -13.54 14.40 6.81
CA GLY A 272 -13.04 15.55 7.55
C GLY A 272 -13.74 15.73 8.90
N LEU A 273 -13.17 16.59 9.74
CA LEU A 273 -13.73 16.92 11.06
C LEU A 273 -15.12 17.56 10.96
N ILE A 274 -15.30 18.41 9.94
CA ILE A 274 -16.58 19.02 9.57
C ILE A 274 -16.86 18.68 8.11
N PRO A 275 -17.51 17.54 7.82
CA PRO A 275 -17.76 17.13 6.45
C PRO A 275 -18.87 17.99 5.83
N HIS A 276 -18.51 19.01 5.06
CA HIS A 276 -19.44 19.88 4.32
C HIS A 276 -20.36 19.08 3.37
N THR A 277 -19.92 17.90 2.95
CA THR A 277 -20.59 17.00 2.01
C THR A 277 -21.39 15.88 2.70
N TYR A 278 -21.51 15.88 4.03
CA TYR A 278 -22.19 14.82 4.80
C TYR A 278 -23.60 14.49 4.30
N HIS A 279 -24.36 15.51 3.90
CA HIS A 279 -25.71 15.36 3.36
C HIS A 279 -25.77 14.63 2.02
N LEU A 280 -24.64 14.51 1.31
CA LEU A 280 -24.50 13.82 0.03
C LEU A 280 -24.05 12.36 0.18
N TRP A 281 -23.55 11.95 1.35
CA TRP A 281 -23.09 10.58 1.59
C TRP A 281 -24.22 9.56 1.40
N PRO A 282 -23.93 8.27 1.16
CA PRO A 282 -24.95 7.23 1.10
C PRO A 282 -25.94 7.30 2.27
N ASP A 283 -27.23 7.40 1.94
CA ASP A 283 -28.34 7.32 2.91
C ASP A 283 -28.86 5.89 3.09
N ASN A 284 -28.37 4.97 2.26
CA ASN A 284 -28.67 3.55 2.29
C ASN A 284 -27.34 2.77 2.23
N PRO A 285 -27.01 1.89 3.19
CA PRO A 285 -27.81 1.51 4.35
C PRO A 285 -28.08 2.68 5.32
N PRO A 286 -29.21 2.72 6.05
CA PRO A 286 -29.62 3.88 6.87
C PRO A 286 -28.58 4.33 7.90
N ILE A 287 -27.81 3.38 8.43
CA ILE A 287 -26.76 3.65 9.44
C ILE A 287 -25.42 4.05 8.83
N TYR A 288 -25.29 4.08 7.50
CA TYR A 288 -24.02 4.34 6.80
C TYR A 288 -23.39 5.66 7.25
N ARG A 289 -24.17 6.75 7.24
CA ARG A 289 -23.65 8.09 7.50
C ARG A 289 -23.12 8.22 8.92
N ASP A 290 -23.82 7.67 9.89
CA ASP A 290 -23.45 7.75 11.30
C ASP A 290 -22.17 6.96 11.59
N VAL A 291 -22.10 5.71 11.10
CA VAL A 291 -20.92 4.85 11.22
C VAL A 291 -19.73 5.46 10.49
N ALA A 292 -19.90 5.94 9.25
CA ALA A 292 -18.83 6.55 8.48
C ALA A 292 -18.30 7.83 9.14
N LYS A 293 -19.19 8.66 9.73
CA LYS A 293 -18.79 9.89 10.42
C LYS A 293 -17.96 9.59 11.66
N GLU A 294 -18.38 8.63 12.47
CA GLU A 294 -17.62 8.23 13.66
C GLU A 294 -16.27 7.62 13.25
N TYR A 295 -16.26 6.69 12.29
CA TYR A 295 -15.04 6.07 11.78
C TYR A 295 -14.04 7.09 11.23
N LEU A 296 -14.49 8.01 10.38
CA LEU A 296 -13.61 9.01 9.75
C LEU A 296 -13.02 9.99 10.77
N LYS A 297 -13.77 10.34 11.81
CA LYS A 297 -13.27 11.15 12.93
C LYS A 297 -12.13 10.44 13.67
N GLU A 298 -12.31 9.17 14.03
CA GLU A 298 -11.29 8.39 14.74
C GLU A 298 -10.05 8.16 13.88
N VAL A 299 -10.23 7.88 12.58
CA VAL A 299 -9.12 7.73 11.63
C VAL A 299 -8.37 9.05 11.42
N TRP A 300 -9.06 10.20 11.43
CA TRP A 300 -8.42 11.51 11.37
C TRP A 300 -7.51 11.74 12.58
N GLN A 301 -7.99 11.43 13.79
CA GLN A 301 -7.19 11.55 15.01
C GLN A 301 -5.96 10.64 14.97
N LEU A 302 -6.11 9.41 14.46
CA LEU A 302 -5.00 8.50 14.24
C LEU A 302 -3.97 9.08 13.24
N ALA A 303 -4.44 9.69 12.15
CA ALA A 303 -3.56 10.32 11.17
C ALA A 303 -2.76 11.49 11.78
N VAL A 304 -3.38 12.33 12.61
CA VAL A 304 -2.69 13.43 13.33
C VAL A 304 -1.57 12.90 14.23
N ILE A 305 -1.82 11.82 14.97
CA ILE A 305 -0.78 11.18 15.81
C ILE A 305 0.41 10.68 14.96
N ILE A 306 0.12 10.06 13.83
CA ILE A 306 1.15 9.54 12.92
C ILE A 306 1.92 10.69 12.28
N PHE A 307 1.24 11.73 11.79
CA PHE A 307 1.88 12.92 11.25
C PHE A 307 2.82 13.55 12.27
N GLY A 308 2.38 13.67 13.52
CA GLY A 308 3.21 14.18 14.59
C GLY A 308 4.50 13.36 14.79
N ALA A 309 4.37 12.04 14.87
CA ALA A 309 5.54 11.16 14.99
C ALA A 309 6.49 11.24 13.77
N ILE A 310 5.95 11.40 12.57
CA ILE A 310 6.72 11.59 11.32
C ILE A 310 7.48 12.92 11.36
N SER A 311 6.85 14.03 11.77
CA SER A 311 7.52 15.33 11.91
C SER A 311 8.71 15.24 12.87
N GLU A 312 8.49 14.64 14.04
CA GLU A 312 9.52 14.48 15.07
C GLU A 312 10.66 13.56 14.60
N GLY A 313 10.33 12.48 13.89
CA GLY A 313 11.29 11.58 13.27
C GLY A 313 12.20 12.25 12.22
N LEU A 314 11.82 13.44 11.75
CA LEU A 314 12.56 14.26 10.80
C LEU A 314 13.25 15.46 11.46
N GLY A 315 13.16 15.58 12.79
CA GLY A 315 13.76 16.66 13.56
C GLY A 315 13.02 17.99 13.43
N LEU A 316 11.72 17.94 13.12
CA LEU A 316 10.89 19.14 12.98
C LEU A 316 9.99 19.34 14.18
N ASP A 317 9.36 20.51 14.19
CA ASP A 317 8.28 20.76 15.11
C ASP A 317 7.17 19.73 14.87
N PRO A 318 6.56 19.23 15.95
CA PRO A 318 5.68 18.09 15.86
C PRO A 318 4.51 18.37 14.92
N ASP A 319 3.92 19.56 15.06
CA ASP A 319 2.75 20.09 14.35
C ASP A 319 3.05 20.58 12.93
N TYR A 320 4.30 20.43 12.47
CA TYR A 320 4.72 20.94 11.18
C TYR A 320 3.91 20.35 10.02
N ILE A 321 3.79 19.01 9.95
CA ILE A 321 3.01 18.38 8.87
C ILE A 321 1.54 18.77 8.95
N GLU A 322 0.95 18.68 10.14
CA GLU A 322 -0.45 19.02 10.36
C GLU A 322 -0.74 20.46 9.91
N SER A 323 0.12 21.41 10.30
CA SER A 323 0.03 22.82 9.89
C SER A 323 0.19 23.00 8.38
N SER A 324 0.95 22.13 7.71
CA SER A 324 1.11 22.16 6.25
C SER A 324 -0.11 21.63 5.48
N LEU A 325 -1.04 20.94 6.16
CA LEU A 325 -2.28 20.47 5.53
C LEU A 325 -3.27 21.61 5.27
N GLY A 326 -3.11 22.76 5.92
CA GLY A 326 -4.08 23.86 5.90
C GLY A 326 -4.92 23.91 7.18
N ASN A 327 -6.02 24.67 7.16
CA ASN A 327 -6.90 24.84 8.32
C ASN A 327 -7.73 23.57 8.58
N GLU A 328 -8.20 22.91 7.53
CA GLU A 328 -9.08 21.73 7.61
C GLU A 328 -8.45 20.47 6.98
N GLY A 329 -7.47 20.63 6.09
CA GLY A 329 -6.89 19.54 5.30
C GLY A 329 -7.91 18.83 4.40
N THR A 330 -7.54 17.67 3.86
CA THR A 330 -8.48 16.80 3.11
C THR A 330 -8.45 15.37 3.64
N GLN A 331 -9.64 14.79 3.79
CA GLN A 331 -9.82 13.36 4.06
C GLN A 331 -10.65 12.75 2.95
N LEU A 332 -10.14 11.75 2.26
CA LEU A 332 -10.85 11.04 1.20
C LEU A 332 -10.93 9.56 1.55
N ILE A 333 -12.15 9.06 1.75
CA ILE A 333 -12.38 7.62 1.90
C ILE A 333 -12.66 7.01 0.54
N ILE A 334 -12.01 5.89 0.25
CA ILE A 334 -12.22 5.06 -0.93
C ILE A 334 -12.45 3.63 -0.44
N SER A 335 -13.71 3.21 -0.51
CA SER A 335 -14.13 1.85 -0.23
C SER A 335 -14.14 1.05 -1.52
N ASN A 336 -13.34 0.00 -1.57
CA ASN A 336 -13.12 -0.82 -2.75
C ASN A 336 -13.74 -2.19 -2.54
N TYR A 337 -14.45 -2.68 -3.55
CA TYR A 337 -15.07 -4.00 -3.60
C TYR A 337 -14.49 -4.77 -4.79
N TYR A 338 -13.89 -5.92 -4.50
CA TYR A 338 -13.27 -6.80 -5.49
C TYR A 338 -14.05 -8.13 -5.49
N PRO A 339 -14.95 -8.35 -6.46
CA PRO A 339 -15.62 -9.64 -6.60
C PRO A 339 -14.61 -10.76 -6.86
N ALA A 340 -14.98 -12.01 -6.52
CA ALA A 340 -14.18 -13.17 -6.91
C ALA A 340 -13.95 -13.19 -8.43
N CYS A 341 -12.70 -13.41 -8.84
CA CYS A 341 -12.26 -13.35 -10.24
C CYS A 341 -11.91 -14.75 -10.75
N PRO A 342 -12.46 -15.20 -11.91
CA PRO A 342 -12.18 -16.53 -12.44
C PRO A 342 -10.73 -16.71 -12.92
N GLU A 343 -10.07 -15.62 -13.33
CA GLU A 343 -8.71 -15.64 -13.87
C GLU A 343 -7.87 -14.52 -13.23
N PRO A 344 -7.53 -14.64 -11.92
CA PRO A 344 -6.94 -13.55 -11.14
C PRO A 344 -5.56 -13.10 -11.66
N ASP A 345 -4.82 -13.97 -12.34
CA ASP A 345 -3.51 -13.66 -12.91
C ASP A 345 -3.57 -12.84 -14.22
N LYS A 346 -4.75 -12.69 -14.82
CA LYS A 346 -4.96 -11.94 -16.07
C LYS A 346 -5.46 -10.51 -15.85
N THR A 347 -5.73 -10.13 -14.61
CA THR A 347 -6.28 -8.81 -14.27
C THR A 347 -5.76 -8.29 -12.95
N LEU A 348 -6.15 -7.08 -12.60
CA LEU A 348 -5.83 -6.44 -11.33
C LEU A 348 -7.08 -5.76 -10.81
N GLY A 349 -7.22 -5.72 -9.48
CA GLY A 349 -8.24 -4.92 -8.83
C GLY A 349 -7.88 -3.44 -8.90
N LEU A 350 -6.60 -3.10 -8.76
CA LEU A 350 -6.08 -1.77 -8.96
C LEU A 350 -4.67 -1.85 -9.52
N ALA A 351 -4.41 -1.15 -10.62
CA ALA A 351 -3.10 -1.10 -11.25
C ALA A 351 -2.03 -0.50 -10.33
N PRO A 352 -0.73 -0.75 -10.64
CA PRO A 352 0.38 -0.08 -9.98
C PRO A 352 0.22 1.44 -9.93
N HIS A 353 0.35 2.02 -8.74
CA HIS A 353 0.28 3.46 -8.49
C HIS A 353 1.01 3.83 -7.20
N SER A 354 1.28 5.12 -7.03
CA SER A 354 1.63 5.77 -5.76
C SER A 354 0.47 6.67 -5.35
N ASP A 355 0.26 6.81 -4.04
CA ASP A 355 -0.80 7.67 -3.52
C ASP A 355 -0.43 9.14 -3.64
N HIS A 356 -1.40 10.01 -3.91
CA HIS A 356 -1.17 11.44 -4.12
C HIS A 356 -1.17 12.28 -2.84
N GLY A 357 -1.82 11.76 -1.79
CA GLY A 357 -1.99 12.44 -0.50
C GLY A 357 -0.71 12.44 0.32
N GLY A 358 -0.85 12.83 1.59
CA GLY A 358 0.21 12.72 2.56
C GLY A 358 0.31 11.32 3.14
N LEU A 359 -0.78 10.83 3.73
CA LEU A 359 -0.82 9.55 4.44
C LEU A 359 -2.10 8.79 4.11
N THR A 360 -2.00 7.51 3.78
CA THR A 360 -3.16 6.63 3.60
C THR A 360 -3.21 5.58 4.71
N ILE A 361 -4.37 5.43 5.33
CA ILE A 361 -4.65 4.42 6.35
C ILE A 361 -5.66 3.43 5.76
N VAL A 362 -5.28 2.15 5.69
CA VAL A 362 -6.03 1.11 4.99
C VAL A 362 -6.40 -0.01 5.95
N MET A 363 -7.67 -0.42 5.92
CA MET A 363 -8.14 -1.69 6.47
C MET A 363 -8.80 -2.54 5.39
N ASP A 364 -8.91 -3.85 5.63
CA ASP A 364 -9.63 -4.78 4.76
C ASP A 364 -10.36 -5.86 5.57
N ASN A 365 -11.14 -6.68 4.86
CA ASN A 365 -11.99 -7.71 5.45
C ASN A 365 -11.27 -9.04 5.76
N GLY A 366 -9.94 -9.03 5.90
CA GLY A 366 -9.16 -10.26 6.16
C GLY A 366 -8.71 -11.01 4.90
N ILE A 367 -9.13 -10.56 3.70
CA ILE A 367 -8.74 -11.19 2.44
C ILE A 367 -7.49 -10.49 1.88
N PRO A 368 -6.36 -11.22 1.70
CA PRO A 368 -5.15 -10.65 1.13
C PRO A 368 -5.38 -10.08 -0.27
N GLY A 369 -4.61 -9.05 -0.62
CA GLY A 369 -4.69 -8.47 -1.96
C GLY A 369 -3.79 -7.26 -2.22
N LEU A 370 -3.16 -6.70 -1.18
CA LEU A 370 -2.19 -5.63 -1.34
C LEU A 370 -0.83 -6.20 -1.75
N GLN A 371 -0.23 -5.65 -2.80
CA GLN A 371 1.15 -5.92 -3.19
C GLN A 371 1.95 -4.61 -3.26
N ILE A 372 3.15 -4.61 -2.69
CA ILE A 372 4.08 -3.47 -2.69
C ILE A 372 5.28 -3.77 -3.56
N LYS A 373 5.79 -2.77 -4.29
CA LYS A 373 6.96 -2.93 -5.16
C LYS A 373 8.21 -2.46 -4.45
N ARG A 374 9.19 -3.36 -4.27
CA ARG A 374 10.51 -3.02 -3.72
C ARG A 374 11.60 -3.65 -4.59
N ASN A 375 12.60 -2.85 -4.96
CA ASN A 375 13.72 -3.30 -5.79
C ASN A 375 13.28 -4.03 -7.08
N GLN A 376 12.24 -3.51 -7.75
CA GLN A 376 11.59 -4.10 -8.93
C GLN A 376 10.87 -5.45 -8.69
N THR A 377 10.75 -5.89 -7.45
CA THR A 377 10.03 -7.11 -7.06
C THR A 377 8.74 -6.77 -6.32
N TRP A 378 7.68 -7.52 -6.62
CA TRP A 378 6.39 -7.40 -5.92
C TRP A 378 6.37 -8.29 -4.69
N TYR A 379 5.96 -7.71 -3.56
CA TYR A 379 5.79 -8.41 -2.29
C TYR A 379 4.33 -8.37 -1.86
N SER A 380 3.77 -9.54 -1.55
CA SER A 380 2.41 -9.67 -1.02
C SER A 380 2.39 -9.30 0.46
N VAL A 381 1.51 -8.37 0.83
CA VAL A 381 1.31 -7.96 2.22
C VAL A 381 0.19 -8.82 2.81
N PRO A 382 0.44 -9.62 3.86
CA PRO A 382 -0.59 -10.47 4.46
C PRO A 382 -1.69 -9.60 5.08
N SER A 383 -2.95 -10.00 5.00
CA SER A 383 -4.02 -9.33 5.75
C SER A 383 -4.05 -9.84 7.19
N ILE A 384 -4.14 -8.92 8.16
CA ILE A 384 -4.33 -9.25 9.58
C ILE A 384 -5.57 -8.48 10.07
N PRO A 385 -6.64 -9.19 10.47
CA PRO A 385 -7.85 -8.57 11.00
C PRO A 385 -7.57 -7.63 12.18
N GLY A 386 -8.31 -6.53 12.26
CA GLY A 386 -8.18 -5.55 13.35
C GLY A 386 -6.88 -4.76 13.31
N THR A 387 -6.17 -4.69 12.18
CA THR A 387 -4.97 -3.86 12.00
C THR A 387 -5.15 -2.86 10.87
N PHE A 388 -4.32 -1.83 10.87
CA PHE A 388 -4.23 -0.89 9.75
C PHE A 388 -2.88 -1.03 9.05
N VAL A 389 -2.91 -1.00 7.72
CA VAL A 389 -1.72 -0.73 6.92
C VAL A 389 -1.67 0.76 6.63
N VAL A 390 -0.53 1.37 6.88
CA VAL A 390 -0.28 2.79 6.66
C VAL A 390 0.78 2.94 5.58
N ASN A 391 0.55 3.85 4.64
CA ASN A 391 1.53 4.20 3.63
C ASN A 391 1.63 5.70 3.41
N LEU A 392 2.83 6.12 3.00
CA LEU A 392 3.11 7.49 2.61
C LEU A 392 2.68 7.71 1.17
N GLY A 393 2.12 8.89 0.92
CA GLY A 393 1.83 9.37 -0.42
C GLY A 393 2.86 10.40 -0.90
N ASP A 394 2.73 10.76 -2.17
CA ASP A 394 3.62 11.61 -2.93
C ASP A 394 3.69 13.03 -2.33
N PHE A 395 2.63 13.52 -1.67
CA PHE A 395 2.69 14.80 -0.95
C PHE A 395 3.74 14.74 0.18
N LEU A 396 3.79 13.68 0.99
CA LEU A 396 4.85 13.54 2.01
C LEU A 396 6.22 13.25 1.39
N GLU A 397 6.30 12.60 0.23
CA GLU A 397 7.59 12.44 -0.46
C GLU A 397 8.14 13.79 -0.98
N VAL A 398 7.26 14.59 -1.60
CA VAL A 398 7.58 15.81 -2.34
C VAL A 398 7.55 17.08 -1.48
N SER A 399 6.46 17.33 -0.75
CA SER A 399 6.26 18.58 -0.02
C SER A 399 6.70 18.53 1.43
N VAL A 400 6.48 17.43 2.13
CA VAL A 400 6.70 17.44 3.57
C VAL A 400 7.81 16.45 3.89
N LEU A 401 9.00 17.03 4.00
CA LEU A 401 9.99 16.70 5.05
C LEU A 401 11.19 15.82 4.70
N SER A 402 11.34 15.43 3.45
CA SER A 402 12.33 14.40 3.15
C SER A 402 13.36 14.80 2.09
N ASN A 403 13.01 15.65 1.11
CA ASN A 403 13.82 15.82 -0.11
C ASN A 403 14.23 14.44 -0.69
N GLY A 404 13.31 13.47 -0.64
CA GLY A 404 13.54 12.06 -1.00
C GLY A 404 13.94 11.11 0.15
N LYS A 405 14.14 11.57 1.40
CA LYS A 405 14.45 10.69 2.56
C LYS A 405 13.35 9.66 2.84
N TYR A 406 12.08 10.02 2.66
CA TYR A 406 10.92 9.17 2.88
C TYR A 406 10.29 8.81 1.54
N LYS A 407 9.83 7.57 1.43
CA LYS A 407 9.42 6.98 0.16
C LYS A 407 7.93 6.74 0.15
N SER A 408 7.23 7.38 -0.76
CA SER A 408 5.98 6.86 -1.30
C SER A 408 6.35 5.70 -2.24
N VAL A 409 5.67 4.57 -2.11
CA VAL A 409 6.06 3.33 -2.79
C VAL A 409 4.95 2.86 -3.70
N GLU A 410 5.35 2.43 -4.92
CA GLU A 410 4.40 1.85 -5.86
C GLU A 410 3.76 0.59 -5.28
N HIS A 411 2.45 0.52 -5.36
CA HIS A 411 1.66 -0.60 -4.87
C HIS A 411 0.48 -0.88 -5.80
N ARG A 412 -0.07 -2.09 -5.72
CA ARG A 412 -1.20 -2.56 -6.53
C ARG A 412 -2.15 -3.41 -5.70
N ALA A 413 -3.38 -3.56 -6.17
CA ALA A 413 -4.34 -4.49 -5.59
C ALA A 413 -4.60 -5.65 -6.55
N ILE A 414 -4.35 -6.87 -6.09
CA ILE A 414 -4.70 -8.10 -6.81
C ILE A 414 -6.12 -8.55 -6.43
N VAL A 415 -6.62 -9.54 -7.16
CA VAL A 415 -7.95 -10.13 -6.92
C VAL A 415 -7.82 -11.59 -6.56
N SER A 416 -8.80 -12.11 -5.84
CA SER A 416 -8.87 -13.51 -5.44
C SER A 416 -9.88 -14.27 -6.30
N ALA A 417 -9.61 -15.55 -6.56
CA ALA A 417 -10.59 -16.45 -7.16
C ALA A 417 -11.60 -17.02 -6.15
N GLU A 418 -11.28 -16.98 -4.86
CA GLU A 418 -11.98 -17.73 -3.83
C GLU A 418 -12.97 -16.87 -3.04
N ALA A 419 -12.66 -15.59 -2.84
CA ALA A 419 -13.42 -14.73 -1.94
C ALA A 419 -13.53 -13.30 -2.46
N VAL A 420 -14.59 -12.62 -2.01
CA VAL A 420 -14.76 -11.18 -2.17
C VAL A 420 -13.80 -10.46 -1.22
N ARG A 421 -13.00 -9.55 -1.77
CA ARG A 421 -12.18 -8.66 -0.96
C ARG A 421 -12.84 -7.29 -0.86
N ILE A 422 -12.85 -6.72 0.34
CA ILE A 422 -13.25 -5.34 0.59
C ILE A 422 -12.09 -4.63 1.25
N SER A 423 -11.70 -3.46 0.76
CA SER A 423 -10.71 -2.61 1.44
C SER A 423 -11.13 -1.15 1.48
N ILE A 424 -10.96 -0.54 2.64
CA ILE A 424 -11.29 0.85 2.91
C ILE A 424 -9.99 1.60 3.11
N ALA A 425 -9.64 2.45 2.15
CA ALA A 425 -8.48 3.33 2.19
C ALA A 425 -8.94 4.74 2.54
N VAL A 426 -8.36 5.33 3.58
CA VAL A 426 -8.61 6.72 3.98
C VAL A 426 -7.33 7.52 3.75
N GLY A 427 -7.33 8.31 2.69
CA GLY A 427 -6.23 9.22 2.34
C GLY A 427 -6.38 10.55 3.07
N HIS A 428 -5.27 11.05 3.61
CA HIS A 428 -5.15 12.33 4.28
C HIS A 428 -4.18 13.18 3.47
N GLY A 429 -4.62 14.36 3.04
CA GLY A 429 -3.84 15.27 2.23
C GLY A 429 -4.04 16.71 2.66
N PRO A 430 -3.34 17.65 2.01
CA PRO A 430 -3.56 19.06 2.27
C PRO A 430 -4.88 19.53 1.64
N GLU A 431 -5.28 20.75 1.94
CA GLU A 431 -6.34 21.46 1.23
C GLU A 431 -6.05 21.58 -0.27
N MET A 432 -7.10 21.66 -1.07
CA MET A 432 -6.99 21.75 -2.53
C MET A 432 -6.20 22.98 -3.01
N ASP A 433 -6.22 24.07 -2.25
CA ASP A 433 -5.49 25.30 -2.56
C ASP A 433 -4.11 25.41 -1.89
N ALA A 434 -3.71 24.38 -1.12
CA ALA A 434 -2.41 24.37 -0.48
C ALA A 434 -1.26 24.26 -1.48
N ILE A 435 -0.12 24.88 -1.14
CA ILE A 435 1.10 24.83 -1.94
C ILE A 435 1.94 23.63 -1.49
N VAL A 436 2.12 22.68 -2.40
CA VAL A 436 2.99 21.52 -2.28
C VAL A 436 4.42 21.96 -2.59
N GLN A 437 5.28 22.09 -1.58
CA GLN A 437 6.70 22.45 -1.75
C GLN A 437 7.55 21.91 -0.61
N PRO A 438 8.87 21.66 -0.79
CA PRO A 438 9.71 21.10 0.27
C PRO A 438 9.79 22.00 1.52
N ALA A 439 9.80 21.37 2.69
CA ALA A 439 9.91 22.03 3.98
C ALA A 439 11.19 22.85 4.13
N SER A 440 11.04 24.17 4.35
CA SER A 440 12.16 25.12 4.41
C SER A 440 13.27 24.75 5.39
N PRO A 441 13.00 24.21 6.60
CA PRO A 441 14.06 23.83 7.55
C PRO A 441 14.98 22.70 7.06
N LEU A 442 14.59 21.97 6.01
CA LEU A 442 15.33 20.82 5.50
C LEU A 442 16.07 21.09 4.19
N ILE A 443 15.91 22.28 3.62
CA ILE A 443 16.65 22.75 2.46
C ILE A 443 17.91 23.44 2.96
N LYS A 444 19.09 22.83 2.76
CA LYS A 444 20.37 23.42 3.20
C LYS A 444 20.80 24.57 2.29
N GLU A 445 20.50 24.50 0.98
CA GLU A 445 20.72 25.57 0.00
C GLU A 445 19.60 25.65 -1.06
N LYS A 446 19.27 26.87 -1.56
CA LYS A 446 18.21 27.11 -2.56
C LYS A 446 18.38 26.35 -3.88
N SER A 447 19.58 25.84 -4.18
CA SER A 447 19.89 25.04 -5.38
C SER A 447 19.68 23.53 -5.21
N GLU A 448 19.28 23.04 -4.04
CA GLU A 448 19.12 21.60 -3.74
C GLU A 448 17.67 21.10 -3.74
N SER A 449 16.70 21.96 -4.10
CA SER A 449 15.30 21.54 -4.19
C SER A 449 15.07 20.70 -5.44
N ASN A 450 14.82 19.41 -5.27
CA ASN A 450 14.46 18.51 -6.37
C ASN A 450 13.06 18.76 -6.95
N TYR A 451 12.26 19.61 -6.31
CA TYR A 451 10.84 19.80 -6.64
C TYR A 451 10.45 21.28 -6.66
N ARG A 452 9.62 21.68 -7.62
CA ARG A 452 9.03 23.03 -7.68
C ARG A 452 7.75 23.13 -6.84
N PRO A 453 7.37 24.33 -6.36
CA PRO A 453 6.07 24.54 -5.76
C PRO A 453 4.92 24.31 -6.76
N ILE A 454 3.87 23.60 -6.34
CA ILE A 454 2.63 23.41 -7.13
C ILE A 454 1.40 23.48 -6.22
N VAL A 455 0.28 24.00 -6.73
CA VAL A 455 -0.99 23.98 -5.98
C VAL A 455 -1.57 22.58 -6.00
N TYR A 456 -2.05 22.06 -4.87
CA TYR A 456 -2.45 20.66 -4.73
C TYR A 456 -3.55 20.23 -5.72
N LYS A 457 -4.58 21.05 -5.95
CA LYS A 457 -5.62 20.77 -6.95
C LYS A 457 -5.07 20.64 -8.37
N ASP A 458 -4.04 21.42 -8.70
CA ASP A 458 -3.42 21.41 -10.02
C ASP A 458 -2.52 20.20 -10.17
N TYR A 459 -1.84 19.78 -9.08
CA TYR A 459 -1.15 18.50 -9.02
C TYR A 459 -2.12 17.31 -9.25
N ILE A 460 -3.27 17.27 -8.57
CA ILE A 460 -4.29 16.23 -8.74
C ILE A 460 -4.83 16.20 -10.18
N ARG A 461 -5.12 17.36 -10.76
CA ARG A 461 -5.57 17.46 -12.17
C ARG A 461 -4.48 17.02 -13.14
N ALA A 462 -3.23 17.40 -12.91
CA ALA A 462 -2.10 16.99 -13.75
C ALA A 462 -1.92 15.46 -13.72
N GLN A 463 -2.02 14.85 -12.54
CA GLN A 463 -2.02 13.39 -12.34
C GLN A 463 -3.11 12.68 -13.17
N GLN A 464 -4.30 13.25 -13.20
CA GLN A 464 -5.42 12.69 -13.99
C GLN A 464 -5.22 12.85 -15.50
N SER A 465 -4.50 13.88 -15.92
CA SER A 465 -4.24 14.16 -17.33
C SER A 465 -3.07 13.35 -17.91
N THR A 466 -2.14 12.88 -17.07
CA THR A 466 -0.99 12.10 -17.54
C THR A 466 -1.36 10.65 -17.85
N ILE A 467 -0.68 10.10 -18.86
CA ILE A 467 -0.81 8.69 -19.26
C ILE A 467 0.07 7.82 -18.34
N LYS A 468 1.12 8.43 -17.77
CA LYS A 468 2.03 7.76 -16.86
C LYS A 468 1.36 7.51 -15.52
N ARG A 469 1.73 6.43 -14.86
CA ARG A 469 1.20 6.05 -13.53
C ARG A 469 2.36 5.88 -12.56
N GLY A 470 2.05 5.92 -11.27
CA GLY A 470 3.03 5.80 -10.20
C GLY A 470 4.10 6.89 -10.26
N LYS A 471 5.35 6.52 -9.96
CA LYS A 471 6.47 7.46 -9.82
C LYS A 471 6.77 8.27 -11.07
N SER A 472 6.59 7.65 -12.23
CA SER A 472 6.82 8.32 -13.51
C SER A 472 5.88 9.52 -13.76
N ALA A 473 4.69 9.53 -13.15
CA ALA A 473 3.79 10.68 -13.18
C ALA A 473 4.26 11.80 -12.25
N LEU A 474 4.73 11.44 -11.06
CA LEU A 474 5.28 12.38 -10.08
C LEU A 474 6.46 13.16 -10.68
N ASP A 475 7.42 12.45 -11.25
CA ASP A 475 8.61 13.03 -11.85
C ASP A 475 8.26 13.98 -13.01
N GLU A 476 7.25 13.65 -13.82
CA GLU A 476 6.83 14.49 -14.93
C GLU A 476 6.15 15.78 -14.48
N ILE A 477 5.29 15.72 -13.47
CA ILE A 477 4.51 16.87 -13.00
C ILE A 477 5.39 17.85 -12.22
N MET A 478 6.36 17.32 -11.47
CA MET A 478 7.19 18.12 -10.58
C MET A 478 8.45 18.66 -11.26
N ASN A 479 8.93 18.05 -12.35
CA ASN A 479 10.16 18.48 -13.05
C ASN A 479 9.94 19.25 -14.37
N ASN A 480 8.74 19.21 -14.98
CA ASN A 480 8.39 20.01 -16.17
C ASN A 480 7.60 21.24 -15.75
#